data_AF-A0A1G9ZR32-F1
#
_entry.id   AF-A0A1G9ZR32-F1
#
_cell.length_a   1.000
_cell.length_b   1.000
_cell.length_c   1.000
_cell.angle_alpha   90.00
_cell.angle_beta   90.00
_cell.angle_gamma   90.00
#
_symmetry.space_group_name_H-M   'P 1'
#
loop_
_entity.id
_entity.type
_entity.pdbx_description
1 polymer ?
#
loop_
_entity_poly.entity_id
_entity_poly.type
_entity_poly.pdbx_seq_one_letter_code
_entity_poly.pdbx_strand_id
1 'polypeptide(L)'
;MLVRISVENFKSFDSREELSMISSSKIREKKEHKVKIKQTSLLRNSVIYGANASGKSNIIRAFALIKATLNGGIPMDAMNHYCRNKKENENRESVFELQFTIDNKFYAYGFSCILSKRIITEEWLFELLQNGVAKELFTRDNNAKVHLGDTVKPSINEENRFKVYADDFAGHDYELFISEMNRGKKYEDNSKLIFFKDVFDWMNRNIIILTPEIGISNSEIFYNKKSLDELSNLIRTFDTGITEVLTKNITMDELNKIIPVELFKDVVNHLQKQIQNSDTNKVQASWRFNDSFISVRKIGNEEPEIRTLVLKHGNSDFDYGEESDGTKRLFDLVDILISHGDDVIFVIDELERSLHPKLTERFLELFMESHANEKVQLLFTTHEDTIMSQSLFRRDEIWFVERDNNNASKIYSLDRFKQRYDKVLSKAYLEGRYGAIPVFKKFTFSQEEK
;
A
#
# COMPACT_ATOMS: atom_id res chain seq x y z
N MET A 1 9.23 7.90 4.27
CA MET A 1 9.55 6.59 3.65
C MET A 1 9.19 5.55 4.68
N LEU A 2 8.62 4.42 4.30
CA LEU A 2 8.39 3.30 5.20
C LEU A 2 9.74 2.77 5.72
N VAL A 3 9.78 2.52 7.04
CA VAL A 3 10.91 1.92 7.75
C VAL A 3 10.55 0.51 8.23
N ARG A 4 9.33 0.31 8.71
CA ARG A 4 8.84 -0.97 9.23
C ARG A 4 7.31 -1.02 9.22
N ILE A 5 6.77 -2.21 9.00
CA ILE A 5 5.40 -2.57 9.38
C ILE A 5 5.47 -3.73 10.36
N SER A 6 4.65 -3.69 11.42
CA SER A 6 4.43 -4.84 12.29
C SER A 6 2.95 -5.10 12.52
N VAL A 7 2.62 -6.38 12.66
CA VAL A 7 1.25 -6.87 12.79
C VAL A 7 1.19 -8.03 13.77
N GLU A 8 0.18 -8.06 14.64
CA GLU A 8 -0.10 -9.15 15.57
C GLU A 8 -1.59 -9.49 15.58
N ASN A 9 -1.90 -10.78 15.79
CA ASN A 9 -3.26 -11.31 15.87
C ASN A 9 -4.16 -10.86 14.69
N PHE A 10 -3.66 -11.00 13.45
CA PHE A 10 -4.36 -10.57 12.26
C PHE A 10 -4.28 -11.62 11.15
N LYS A 11 -5.44 -12.11 10.70
CA LYS A 11 -5.64 -13.09 9.64
C LYS A 11 -4.84 -14.37 9.90
N SER A 12 -3.66 -14.48 9.31
CA SER A 12 -2.77 -15.64 9.49
C SER A 12 -1.63 -15.37 10.47
N PHE A 13 -1.43 -14.13 10.93
CA PHE A 13 -0.41 -13.77 11.91
C PHE A 13 -0.94 -13.94 13.33
N ASP A 14 -0.51 -15.00 14.02
CA ASP A 14 -0.89 -15.23 15.43
C ASP A 14 -0.05 -14.37 16.39
N SER A 15 1.27 -14.41 16.25
CA SER A 15 2.19 -13.57 17.01
C SER A 15 2.57 -12.31 16.24
N ARG A 16 3.24 -11.36 16.92
CA ARG A 16 3.86 -10.21 16.26
C ARG A 16 4.86 -10.66 15.20
N GLU A 17 4.63 -10.21 13.98
CA GLU A 17 5.55 -10.35 12.85
C GLU A 17 5.86 -8.97 12.28
N GLU A 18 7.05 -8.79 11.71
CA GLU A 18 7.49 -7.51 11.16
C GLU A 18 8.24 -7.67 9.83
N LEU A 19 8.11 -6.66 8.98
CA LEU A 19 8.91 -6.47 7.78
C LEU A 19 9.61 -5.12 7.90
N SER A 20 10.94 -5.12 7.73
CA SER A 20 11.75 -3.91 7.84
C SER A 20 12.35 -3.51 6.50
N MET A 21 12.28 -2.23 6.19
CA MET A 21 12.95 -1.60 5.06
C MET A 21 14.35 -1.10 5.44
N ILE A 22 14.89 -1.42 6.62
CA ILE A 22 16.25 -1.03 7.00
C ILE A 22 17.25 -1.93 6.27
N SER A 23 18.15 -1.32 5.50
CA SER A 23 19.16 -2.07 4.75
C SER A 23 20.22 -2.68 5.66
N SER A 24 20.68 -3.87 5.30
CA SER A 24 21.79 -4.56 5.95
C SER A 24 23.13 -3.91 5.57
N SER A 25 23.90 -3.52 6.58
CA SER A 25 25.25 -2.95 6.39
C SER A 25 26.26 -3.97 5.83
N LYS A 26 25.93 -5.27 5.87
CA LYS A 26 26.77 -6.36 5.37
C LYS A 26 26.76 -6.46 3.83
N ILE A 27 25.73 -5.95 3.17
CA ILE A 27 25.52 -6.10 1.72
C ILE A 27 25.97 -4.82 0.99
N ARG A 28 27.01 -4.95 0.16
CA ARG A 28 27.69 -3.83 -0.52
C ARG A 28 27.23 -3.55 -1.96
N GLU A 29 26.58 -4.51 -2.61
CA GLU A 29 26.09 -4.43 -3.99
C GLU A 29 24.85 -3.54 -4.11
N LYS A 30 24.49 -3.12 -5.34
CA LYS A 30 23.27 -2.35 -5.64
C LYS A 30 23.06 -1.16 -4.69
N LYS A 31 23.96 -0.17 -4.75
CA LYS A 31 23.92 0.97 -3.80
C LYS A 31 22.73 1.89 -4.08
N GLU A 32 22.34 1.97 -5.35
CA GLU A 32 21.20 2.69 -5.90
C GLU A 32 19.85 2.19 -5.36
N HIS A 33 19.80 0.96 -4.83
CA HIS A 33 18.64 0.37 -4.16
C HIS A 33 18.42 0.89 -2.72
N LYS A 34 19.18 1.90 -2.30
CA LYS A 34 19.11 2.45 -0.95
C LYS A 34 18.98 3.96 -0.95
N VAL A 35 18.22 4.46 0.01
CA VAL A 35 18.14 5.88 0.33
C VAL A 35 18.66 6.09 1.74
N LYS A 36 19.59 7.03 1.90
CA LYS A 36 20.15 7.38 3.22
C LYS A 36 19.36 8.56 3.81
N ILE A 37 18.73 8.33 4.95
CA ILE A 37 18.05 9.34 5.75
C ILE A 37 18.78 9.46 7.08
N LYS A 38 19.49 10.59 7.29
CA LYS A 38 20.41 10.79 8.43
C LYS A 38 21.42 9.63 8.51
N GLN A 39 21.40 8.83 9.59
CA GLN A 39 22.31 7.71 9.79
C GLN A 39 21.71 6.36 9.33
N THR A 40 20.41 6.33 9.03
CA THR A 40 19.70 5.11 8.60
C THR A 40 19.71 5.00 7.08
N SER A 41 20.02 3.82 6.57
CA SER A 41 19.85 3.49 5.14
C SER A 41 18.61 2.61 4.96
N LEU A 42 17.65 3.10 4.18
CA LEU A 42 16.40 2.41 3.86
C LEU A 42 16.47 1.81 2.45
N LEU A 43 15.81 0.67 2.28
CA LEU A 43 15.65 -0.02 1.01
C LEU A 43 14.60 0.68 0.15
N ARG A 44 14.80 0.64 -1.17
CA ARG A 44 13.81 1.06 -2.16
C ARG A 44 12.80 -0.03 -2.43
N ASN A 45 13.20 -1.30 -2.41
CA ASN A 45 12.33 -2.41 -2.77
C ASN A 45 12.19 -3.42 -1.62
N SER A 46 11.05 -4.10 -1.60
CA SER A 46 10.85 -5.30 -0.80
C SER A 46 9.93 -6.25 -1.55
N VAL A 47 10.47 -7.39 -1.95
CA VAL A 47 9.73 -8.46 -2.62
C VAL A 47 9.46 -9.59 -1.64
N ILE A 48 8.20 -10.03 -1.59
CA ILE A 48 7.72 -11.03 -0.63
C ILE A 48 7.33 -12.31 -1.36
N TYR A 49 8.05 -13.38 -1.09
CA TYR A 49 7.85 -14.73 -1.63
C TYR A 49 7.17 -15.66 -0.63
N GLY A 50 6.58 -16.74 -1.14
CA GLY A 50 6.04 -17.81 -0.31
C GLY A 50 4.94 -18.61 -0.98
N ALA A 51 4.66 -19.79 -0.46
CA ALA A 51 3.65 -20.71 -0.96
C ALA A 51 2.23 -20.11 -1.01
N ASN A 52 1.33 -20.76 -1.73
CA ASN A 52 -0.09 -20.43 -1.70
C ASN A 52 -0.61 -20.56 -0.27
N ALA A 53 -1.49 -19.64 0.14
CA ALA A 53 -2.03 -19.56 1.49
C ALA A 53 -0.97 -19.41 2.60
N SER A 54 0.24 -18.94 2.30
CA SER A 54 1.27 -18.71 3.31
C SER A 54 1.04 -17.43 4.13
N GLY A 55 0.25 -16.49 3.62
CA GLY A 55 -0.09 -15.22 4.31
C GLY A 55 0.46 -13.94 3.65
N LYS A 56 1.11 -14.02 2.48
CA LYS A 56 1.64 -12.84 1.76
C LYS A 56 0.63 -11.70 1.61
N SER A 57 -0.52 -11.98 1.02
CA SER A 57 -1.62 -11.01 0.85
C SER A 57 -2.11 -10.43 2.17
N ASN A 58 -1.93 -11.12 3.30
CA ASN A 58 -2.34 -10.59 4.60
C ASN A 58 -1.44 -9.44 5.06
N ILE A 59 -0.20 -9.32 4.57
CA ILE A 59 0.64 -8.13 4.82
C ILE A 59 0.04 -6.92 4.10
N ILE A 60 -0.35 -7.08 2.83
CA ILE A 60 -1.00 -6.02 2.03
C ILE A 60 -2.35 -5.64 2.67
N ARG A 61 -3.13 -6.62 3.15
CA ARG A 61 -4.38 -6.37 3.89
C ARG A 61 -4.17 -5.65 5.22
N ALA A 62 -3.00 -5.78 5.86
CA ALA A 62 -2.70 -5.02 7.07
C ALA A 62 -2.57 -3.52 6.77
N PHE A 63 -1.87 -3.15 5.69
CA PHE A 63 -1.86 -1.76 5.21
C PHE A 63 -3.28 -1.25 4.91
N ALA A 64 -4.10 -2.08 4.23
CA ALA A 64 -5.47 -1.70 3.90
C ALA A 64 -6.33 -1.47 5.15
N LEU A 65 -6.22 -2.35 6.17
CA LEU A 65 -6.93 -2.17 7.43
C LEU A 65 -6.48 -0.92 8.17
N ILE A 66 -5.17 -0.63 8.24
CA ILE A 66 -4.65 0.59 8.88
C ILE A 66 -5.26 1.82 8.20
N LYS A 67 -5.23 1.90 6.87
CA LYS A 67 -5.83 3.02 6.12
C LYS A 67 -7.34 3.11 6.31
N ALA A 68 -8.06 1.98 6.30
CA ALA A 68 -9.50 1.98 6.52
C ALA A 68 -9.85 2.50 7.92
N THR A 69 -9.09 2.05 8.94
CA THR A 69 -9.26 2.48 10.33
C THR A 69 -8.99 3.97 10.50
N LEU A 70 -7.95 4.50 9.85
CA LEU A 70 -7.65 5.94 9.82
C LEU A 70 -8.78 6.78 9.19
N ASN A 71 -9.53 6.24 8.23
CA ASN A 71 -10.52 7.01 7.46
C ASN A 71 -11.98 6.83 7.93
N GLY A 72 -12.26 5.89 8.83
CA GLY A 72 -13.63 5.63 9.28
C GLY A 72 -13.79 4.56 10.37
N GLY A 73 -12.73 4.29 11.14
CA GLY A 73 -12.74 3.24 12.16
C GLY A 73 -12.67 1.82 11.57
N ILE A 74 -12.76 0.83 12.45
CA ILE A 74 -12.58 -0.58 12.05
C ILE A 74 -13.75 -1.01 11.14
N PRO A 75 -13.51 -1.51 9.91
CA PRO A 75 -14.57 -1.96 9.00
C PRO A 75 -15.42 -3.11 9.57
N MET A 76 -16.67 -3.23 9.12
CA MET A 76 -17.58 -4.31 9.57
C MET A 76 -17.10 -5.71 9.16
N ASP A 77 -16.60 -5.86 7.94
CA ASP A 77 -16.00 -7.11 7.45
C ASP A 77 -14.73 -7.49 8.22
N ALA A 78 -14.08 -6.51 8.87
CA ALA A 78 -12.87 -6.72 9.66
C ALA A 78 -13.09 -7.38 11.02
N MET A 79 -14.34 -7.57 11.49
CA MET A 79 -14.64 -8.23 12.78
C MET A 79 -14.01 -9.62 12.90
N ASN A 80 -13.82 -10.25 11.75
CA ASN A 80 -13.36 -11.62 11.62
C ASN A 80 -11.91 -11.71 11.15
N HIS A 81 -11.20 -10.58 11.14
CA HIS A 81 -9.84 -10.48 10.65
C HIS A 81 -8.78 -10.77 11.71
N TYR A 82 -9.13 -11.13 12.94
CA TYR A 82 -8.17 -11.64 13.92
C TYR A 82 -7.62 -13.01 13.51
N CYS A 83 -6.53 -13.47 14.13
CA CYS A 83 -5.99 -14.79 13.80
C CYS A 83 -6.86 -15.91 14.37
N ARG A 84 -7.49 -16.71 13.50
CA ARG A 84 -8.50 -17.70 13.92
C ARG A 84 -7.94 -19.06 14.37
N ASN A 85 -6.62 -19.18 14.50
CA ASN A 85 -5.99 -20.46 14.87
C ASN A 85 -6.32 -20.89 16.32
N LYS A 86 -6.69 -19.93 17.18
CA LYS A 86 -7.07 -20.16 18.58
C LYS A 86 -8.36 -19.41 18.88
N LYS A 87 -9.22 -19.97 19.74
CA LYS A 87 -10.48 -19.32 20.13
C LYS A 87 -10.24 -18.05 20.94
N GLU A 88 -9.22 -18.05 21.79
CA GLU A 88 -8.89 -16.89 22.64
C GLU A 88 -8.54 -15.64 21.81
N ASN A 89 -8.05 -15.81 20.58
CA ASN A 89 -7.66 -14.71 19.70
C ASN A 89 -8.81 -13.77 19.32
N GLU A 90 -10.06 -14.23 19.39
CA GLU A 90 -11.24 -13.41 19.15
C GLU A 90 -11.32 -12.22 20.11
N ASN A 91 -10.90 -12.40 21.36
CA ASN A 91 -10.94 -11.36 22.39
C ASN A 91 -9.56 -10.78 22.71
N ARG A 92 -8.49 -11.30 22.07
CA ARG A 92 -7.14 -10.75 22.20
C ARG A 92 -6.98 -9.53 21.31
N GLU A 93 -6.18 -8.58 21.76
CA GLU A 93 -5.85 -7.41 20.96
C GLU A 93 -5.13 -7.81 19.66
N SER A 94 -5.48 -7.12 18.59
CA SER A 94 -4.77 -7.06 17.33
C SER A 94 -3.97 -5.78 17.33
N VAL A 95 -2.69 -5.87 16.99
CA VAL A 95 -1.76 -4.74 17.10
C VAL A 95 -1.19 -4.42 15.73
N PHE A 96 -1.24 -3.14 15.37
CA PHE A 96 -0.73 -2.63 14.10
C PHE A 96 0.20 -1.45 14.37
N GLU A 97 1.40 -1.48 13.80
CA GLU A 97 2.35 -0.36 13.89
C GLU A 97 3.07 -0.14 12.57
N LEU A 98 3.17 1.12 12.17
CA LEU A 98 4.03 1.60 11.10
C LEU A 98 5.15 2.46 11.68
N GLN A 99 6.37 2.18 11.25
CA GLN A 99 7.49 3.10 11.41
C GLN A 99 7.84 3.68 10.05
N PHE A 100 8.02 4.99 9.97
CA PHE A 100 8.26 5.71 8.72
C PHE A 100 8.99 7.02 8.98
N THR A 101 9.39 7.70 7.91
CA THR A 101 10.03 9.02 7.98
C THR A 101 9.22 10.08 7.28
N ILE A 102 9.21 11.30 7.81
CA ILE A 102 8.73 12.52 7.16
C ILE A 102 9.79 13.59 7.41
N ASP A 103 10.26 14.27 6.37
CA ASP A 103 11.27 15.35 6.47
C ASP A 103 12.48 15.01 7.36
N ASN A 104 13.04 13.81 7.18
CA ASN A 104 14.16 13.25 7.94
C ASN A 104 13.90 13.01 9.44
N LYS A 105 12.67 13.17 9.93
CA LYS A 105 12.24 12.68 11.25
C LYS A 105 11.69 11.27 11.10
N PHE A 106 11.87 10.45 12.12
CA PHE A 106 11.36 9.08 12.15
C PHE A 106 10.19 9.04 13.12
N TYR A 107 9.13 8.34 12.75
CA TYR A 107 7.93 8.19 13.56
C TYR A 107 7.61 6.71 13.74
N ALA A 108 7.02 6.38 14.87
CA ALA A 108 6.31 5.12 15.09
C ALA A 108 4.88 5.48 15.45
N TYR A 109 3.94 5.07 14.60
CA TYR A 109 2.50 5.21 14.84
C TYR A 109 1.88 3.82 14.91
N GLY A 110 1.03 3.58 15.89
CA GLY A 110 0.32 2.31 16.00
C GLY A 110 -0.92 2.38 16.88
N PHE A 111 -1.69 1.31 16.83
CA PHE A 111 -2.88 1.13 17.65
C PHE A 111 -3.11 -0.36 17.95
N SER A 112 -3.80 -0.59 19.06
CA SER A 112 -4.30 -1.89 19.49
C SER A 112 -5.83 -1.89 19.42
N CYS A 113 -6.43 -3.01 19.02
CA CYS A 113 -7.88 -3.14 18.98
C CYS A 113 -8.37 -4.57 19.16
N ILE A 114 -9.59 -4.72 19.65
CA ILE A 114 -10.32 -5.99 19.63
C ILE A 114 -11.18 -6.01 18.38
N LEU A 115 -10.68 -6.63 17.30
CA LEU A 115 -11.33 -6.64 15.98
C LEU A 115 -12.77 -7.16 16.05
N SER A 116 -13.02 -8.26 16.78
CA SER A 116 -14.35 -8.86 16.92
C SER A 116 -15.41 -7.93 17.50
N LYS A 117 -14.98 -6.94 18.29
CA LYS A 117 -15.85 -5.93 18.90
C LYS A 117 -15.78 -4.58 18.20
N ARG A 118 -14.82 -4.40 17.27
CA ARG A 118 -14.50 -3.13 16.61
C ARG A 118 -14.16 -2.02 17.61
N ILE A 119 -13.48 -2.40 18.69
CA ILE A 119 -13.08 -1.50 19.79
C ILE A 119 -11.58 -1.28 19.70
N ILE A 120 -11.17 -0.02 19.60
CA ILE A 120 -9.79 0.46 19.74
C ILE A 120 -9.49 0.60 21.23
N THR A 121 -8.43 -0.07 21.66
CA THR A 121 -8.02 -0.12 23.07
C THR A 121 -6.91 0.86 23.36
N GLU A 122 -5.91 0.94 22.48
CA GLU A 122 -4.76 1.85 22.63
C GLU A 122 -4.37 2.49 21.29
N GLU A 123 -3.74 3.66 21.34
CA GLU A 123 -3.19 4.36 20.18
C GLU A 123 -1.94 5.15 20.61
N TRP A 124 -0.93 5.20 19.75
CA TRP A 124 0.32 5.89 20.09
C TRP A 124 1.01 6.50 18.88
N LEU A 125 1.75 7.57 19.16
CA LEU A 125 2.67 8.19 18.23
C LEU A 125 3.94 8.64 18.95
N PHE A 126 5.07 8.16 18.45
CA PHE A 126 6.41 8.53 18.91
C PHE A 126 7.24 9.12 17.78
N GLU A 127 8.07 10.12 18.11
CA GLU A 127 9.21 10.53 17.29
C GLU A 127 10.44 9.70 17.70
N LEU A 128 10.99 8.93 16.76
CA LEU A 128 12.16 8.07 16.99
C LEU A 128 13.45 8.86 16.71
N LEU A 129 14.23 9.11 17.75
CA LEU A 129 15.50 9.83 17.65
C LEU A 129 16.66 8.88 17.32
N GLN A 130 17.67 9.43 16.63
CA GLN A 130 18.82 8.66 16.16
C GLN A 130 19.71 8.11 17.29
N ASN A 131 19.57 8.64 18.51
CA ASN A 131 20.25 8.14 19.71
C ASN A 131 19.50 6.96 20.37
N GLY A 132 18.43 6.46 19.75
CA GLY A 132 17.62 5.35 20.25
C GLY A 132 16.49 5.79 21.20
N VAL A 133 16.36 7.08 21.49
CA VAL A 133 15.27 7.60 22.33
C VAL A 133 13.98 7.69 21.51
N ALA A 134 12.89 7.13 22.04
CA ALA A 134 11.54 7.36 21.54
C ALA A 134 10.90 8.51 22.33
N LYS A 135 10.63 9.61 21.64
CA LYS A 135 9.96 10.78 22.23
C LYS A 135 8.46 10.64 22.02
N GLU A 136 7.71 10.45 23.09
CA GLU A 136 6.26 10.40 23.04
C GLU A 136 5.68 11.72 22.54
N LEU A 137 4.83 11.65 21.52
CA LEU A 137 4.08 12.80 21.00
C LEU A 137 2.65 12.78 21.53
N PHE A 138 1.96 11.64 21.40
CA PHE A 138 0.71 11.40 22.11
C PHE A 138 0.49 9.89 22.33
N THR A 139 -0.33 9.58 23.33
CA THR A 139 -0.83 8.25 23.62
C THR A 139 -2.30 8.30 23.99
N ARG A 140 -3.01 7.20 23.75
CA ARG A 140 -4.36 6.92 24.21
C ARG A 140 -4.32 5.61 24.99
N ASP A 141 -4.84 5.63 26.21
CA ASP A 141 -4.91 4.45 27.07
C ASP A 141 -6.21 3.65 26.90
N ASN A 142 -6.28 2.50 27.58
CA ASN A 142 -7.45 1.60 27.62
C ASN A 142 -8.72 2.22 28.22
N ASN A 143 -8.63 3.39 28.88
CA ASN A 143 -9.79 4.13 29.36
C ASN A 143 -10.25 5.20 28.35
N ALA A 144 -9.76 5.13 27.10
CA ALA A 144 -9.97 6.12 26.07
C ALA A 144 -9.46 7.52 26.45
N LYS A 145 -8.54 7.63 27.41
CA LYS A 145 -7.96 8.90 27.81
C LYS A 145 -6.75 9.20 26.95
N VAL A 146 -6.72 10.41 26.39
CA VAL A 146 -5.64 10.86 25.53
C VAL A 146 -4.67 11.76 26.30
N HIS A 147 -3.38 11.53 26.09
CA HIS A 147 -2.28 12.24 26.70
C HIS A 147 -1.34 12.79 25.63
N LEU A 148 -0.93 14.06 25.76
CA LEU A 148 0.23 14.57 25.04
C LEU A 148 1.49 14.20 25.80
N GLY A 149 2.55 13.83 25.07
CA GLY A 149 3.83 13.55 25.71
C GLY A 149 4.44 14.81 26.33
N ASP A 150 5.10 14.66 27.48
CA ASP A 150 5.66 15.77 28.30
C ASP A 150 6.62 16.71 27.54
N THR A 151 7.20 16.21 26.45
CA THR A 151 8.15 16.93 25.62
C THR A 151 7.49 17.79 24.54
N VAL A 152 6.19 17.64 24.33
CA VAL A 152 5.38 18.49 23.46
C VAL A 152 4.96 19.71 24.27
N LYS A 153 5.44 20.89 23.85
CA LYS A 153 5.20 22.17 24.55
C LYS A 153 4.32 23.10 23.70
N PRO A 154 3.01 22.81 23.57
CA PRO A 154 2.09 23.67 22.83
C PRO A 154 1.95 25.04 23.51
N SER A 155 1.48 26.03 22.77
CA SER A 155 1.00 27.29 23.35
C SER A 155 -0.22 27.02 24.25
N ILE A 156 -0.51 27.96 25.16
CA ILE A 156 -1.69 27.87 26.06
C ILE A 156 -2.98 27.65 25.26
N ASN A 157 -3.12 28.31 24.10
CA ASN A 157 -4.30 28.17 23.26
C ASN A 157 -4.40 26.78 22.61
N GLU A 158 -3.29 26.26 22.09
CA GLU A 158 -3.23 24.90 21.55
C GLU A 158 -3.50 23.84 22.62
N GLU A 159 -2.94 24.01 23.83
CA GLU A 159 -3.16 23.10 24.95
C GLU A 159 -4.63 23.07 25.38
N ASN A 160 -5.26 24.25 25.49
CA ASN A 160 -6.69 24.34 25.84
C ASN A 160 -7.57 23.69 24.76
N ARG A 161 -7.29 23.94 23.47
CA ARG A 161 -8.02 23.30 22.37
C ARG A 161 -7.84 21.78 22.38
N PHE A 162 -6.61 21.32 22.59
CA PHE A 162 -6.32 19.89 22.70
C PHE A 162 -7.12 19.24 23.83
N LYS A 163 -7.15 19.85 25.02
CA LYS A 163 -7.91 19.33 26.17
C LYS A 163 -9.39 19.19 25.85
N VAL A 164 -10.00 20.22 25.23
CA VAL A 164 -11.40 20.15 24.79
C VAL A 164 -11.61 18.98 23.82
N TYR A 165 -10.75 18.83 22.81
CA TYR A 165 -10.87 17.71 21.87
C TYR A 165 -10.66 16.34 22.53
N ALA A 166 -9.72 16.22 23.47
CA ALA A 166 -9.47 14.99 24.21
C ALA A 166 -10.63 14.63 25.14
N ASP A 167 -11.22 15.62 25.82
CA ASP A 167 -12.36 15.43 26.71
C ASP A 167 -13.63 15.08 25.92
N ASP A 168 -13.89 15.76 24.79
CA ASP A 168 -15.01 15.45 23.89
C ASP A 168 -14.88 14.06 23.26
N PHE A 169 -13.64 13.61 23.03
CA PHE A 169 -13.35 12.29 22.48
C PHE A 169 -13.37 11.18 23.55
N ALA A 170 -13.41 11.52 24.84
CA ALA A 170 -13.40 10.52 25.91
C ALA A 170 -14.62 9.57 25.77
N GLY A 171 -14.34 8.26 25.75
CA GLY A 171 -15.36 7.22 25.56
C GLY A 171 -15.65 6.85 24.10
N HIS A 172 -15.03 7.51 23.11
CA HIS A 172 -15.11 7.11 21.71
C HIS A 172 -14.11 5.99 21.40
N ASP A 173 -14.56 4.73 21.45
CA ASP A 173 -13.74 3.53 21.28
C ASP A 173 -13.75 2.92 19.88
N TYR A 174 -14.48 3.50 18.94
CA TYR A 174 -14.63 2.99 17.57
C TYR A 174 -13.83 3.78 16.53
N GLU A 175 -13.22 4.91 16.92
CA GLU A 175 -12.42 5.80 16.06
C GLU A 175 -11.02 6.04 16.67
N LEU A 176 -10.06 6.36 15.81
CA LEU A 176 -8.70 6.75 16.21
C LEU A 176 -8.68 8.26 16.52
N PHE A 177 -7.97 8.64 17.57
CA PHE A 177 -7.83 10.04 17.97
C PHE A 177 -7.05 10.84 16.93
N ILE A 178 -6.05 10.26 16.25
CA ILE A 178 -5.37 10.96 15.14
C ILE A 178 -6.35 11.33 14.01
N SER A 179 -7.36 10.50 13.76
CA SER A 179 -8.40 10.77 12.76
C SER A 179 -9.28 11.92 13.21
N GLU A 180 -9.69 11.92 14.48
CA GLU A 180 -10.44 13.04 15.06
C GLU A 180 -9.62 14.33 14.97
N MET A 181 -8.34 14.30 15.31
CA MET A 181 -7.41 15.43 15.19
C MET A 181 -7.25 15.94 13.74
N ASN A 182 -7.68 15.19 12.73
CA ASN A 182 -7.65 15.62 11.33
C ASN A 182 -9.03 15.90 10.74
N ARG A 183 -10.09 15.90 11.56
CA ARG A 183 -11.46 16.21 11.15
C ARG A 183 -11.72 17.71 11.22
N GLY A 184 -11.45 18.43 10.13
CA GLY A 184 -11.76 19.87 9.98
C GLY A 184 -10.96 20.81 10.88
N LYS A 185 -9.98 20.28 11.63
CA LYS A 185 -9.10 21.05 12.51
C LYS A 185 -8.01 21.73 11.69
N LYS A 186 -7.76 23.00 12.01
CA LYS A 186 -6.70 23.81 11.41
C LYS A 186 -5.52 23.95 12.36
N TYR A 187 -4.33 23.83 11.78
CA TYR A 187 -3.04 23.98 12.43
C TYR A 187 -2.30 25.14 11.76
N GLU A 188 -1.65 25.97 12.56
CA GLU A 188 -0.68 26.95 12.05
C GLU A 188 0.63 26.23 11.68
N ASP A 189 1.40 26.77 10.72
CA ASP A 189 2.64 26.12 10.24
C ASP A 189 3.69 25.91 11.34
N ASN A 190 3.68 26.75 12.38
CA ASN A 190 4.59 26.67 13.53
C ASN A 190 3.99 25.88 14.73
N SER A 191 2.78 25.34 14.57
CA SER A 191 2.05 24.63 15.63
C SER A 191 2.86 23.47 16.18
N LYS A 192 2.80 23.26 17.50
CA LYS A 192 3.42 22.08 18.13
C LYS A 192 2.59 20.82 17.99
N LEU A 193 1.37 20.94 17.49
CA LEU A 193 0.45 19.84 17.22
C LEU A 193 0.36 19.47 15.73
N ILE A 194 1.11 20.17 14.86
CA ILE A 194 1.11 19.91 13.40
C ILE A 194 1.47 18.46 13.04
N PHE A 195 2.21 17.77 13.91
CA PHE A 195 2.57 16.36 13.72
C PHE A 195 1.35 15.45 13.57
N PHE A 196 0.18 15.78 14.16
CA PHE A 196 -1.05 15.03 13.95
C PHE A 196 -1.45 15.05 12.48
N LYS A 197 -1.33 16.22 11.84
CA LYS A 197 -1.63 16.41 10.42
C LYS A 197 -0.60 15.75 9.54
N ASP A 198 0.69 16.02 9.78
CA ASP A 198 1.76 15.51 8.91
C ASP A 198 1.78 13.98 8.86
N VAL A 199 1.64 13.32 10.03
CA VAL A 199 1.61 11.86 10.13
C VAL A 199 0.35 11.27 9.49
N PHE A 200 -0.82 11.85 9.75
CA PHE A 200 -2.08 11.39 9.18
C PHE A 200 -2.10 11.54 7.66
N ASP A 201 -1.68 12.70 7.14
CA ASP A 201 -1.60 12.98 5.71
C ASP A 201 -0.63 12.01 5.04
N TRP A 202 0.55 11.76 5.63
CA TRP A 202 1.52 10.81 5.07
C TRP A 202 0.95 9.39 4.98
N MET A 203 0.37 8.85 6.06
CA MET A 203 -0.19 7.50 6.04
C MET A 203 -1.35 7.35 5.03
N ASN A 204 -2.13 8.41 4.82
CA ASN A 204 -3.26 8.38 3.90
C ASN A 204 -2.87 8.63 2.44
N ARG A 205 -1.92 9.52 2.16
CA ARG A 205 -1.57 9.96 0.80
C ARG A 205 -0.35 9.24 0.24
N ASN A 206 0.64 8.93 1.08
CA ASN A 206 1.93 8.42 0.63
C ASN A 206 2.00 6.88 0.63
N ILE A 207 1.08 6.20 1.32
CA ILE A 207 0.93 4.74 1.22
C ILE A 207 -0.10 4.42 0.15
N ILE A 208 0.38 3.99 -1.00
CA ILE A 208 -0.42 3.67 -2.17
C ILE A 208 -0.60 2.15 -2.26
N ILE A 209 -1.82 1.66 -2.05
CA ILE A 209 -2.12 0.22 -2.07
C ILE A 209 -2.81 -0.11 -3.38
N LEU A 210 -2.25 -1.07 -4.12
CA LEU A 210 -2.83 -1.61 -5.34
C LEU A 210 -3.30 -3.03 -5.07
N THR A 211 -4.61 -3.21 -5.08
CA THR A 211 -5.24 -4.53 -5.07
C THR A 211 -5.70 -4.86 -6.48
N PRO A 212 -5.91 -6.14 -6.81
CA PRO A 212 -6.41 -6.53 -8.14
C PRO A 212 -7.78 -5.96 -8.52
N GLU A 213 -8.51 -5.40 -7.55
CA GLU A 213 -9.88 -4.88 -7.72
C GLU A 213 -9.90 -3.35 -7.89
N ILE A 214 -8.83 -2.65 -7.49
CA ILE A 214 -8.76 -1.19 -7.49
C ILE A 214 -7.43 -0.77 -8.10
N GLY A 215 -7.48 -0.39 -9.38
CA GLY A 215 -6.39 0.32 -10.06
C GLY A 215 -6.36 1.79 -9.65
N ILE A 216 -5.17 2.34 -9.46
CA ILE A 216 -4.99 3.80 -9.35
C ILE A 216 -4.71 4.32 -10.74
N SER A 217 -5.22 5.49 -11.05
CA SER A 217 -4.96 6.13 -12.33
C SER A 217 -4.53 7.57 -12.10
N ASN A 218 -3.35 7.91 -12.64
CA ASN A 218 -2.86 9.28 -12.63
C ASN A 218 -3.67 10.09 -13.65
N SER A 219 -4.75 10.70 -13.15
CA SER A 219 -5.81 11.20 -14.01
C SER A 219 -5.36 12.23 -15.06
N GLU A 220 -4.29 13.01 -14.79
CA GLU A 220 -3.81 14.07 -15.68
C GLU A 220 -3.38 13.58 -17.06
N ILE A 221 -2.87 12.35 -17.13
CA ILE A 221 -2.26 11.78 -18.34
C ILE A 221 -3.30 11.62 -19.45
N PHE A 222 -4.54 11.28 -19.10
CA PHE A 222 -5.62 10.98 -20.04
C PHE A 222 -6.25 12.23 -20.68
N TYR A 223 -5.78 13.43 -20.33
CA TYR A 223 -6.26 14.67 -20.93
C TYR A 223 -5.20 15.49 -21.65
N ASN A 224 -3.95 15.03 -21.66
CA ASN A 224 -2.85 15.69 -22.32
C ASN A 224 -2.29 14.78 -23.43
N LYS A 225 -2.28 15.27 -24.67
CA LYS A 225 -1.75 14.52 -25.81
C LYS A 225 -0.30 14.10 -25.60
N LYS A 226 0.55 14.97 -25.07
CA LYS A 226 1.96 14.65 -24.81
C LYS A 226 2.09 13.48 -23.82
N SER A 227 1.27 13.47 -22.78
CA SER A 227 1.27 12.40 -21.78
C SER A 227 0.70 11.09 -22.34
N LEU A 228 -0.30 11.15 -23.22
CA LEU A 228 -0.78 9.97 -23.96
C LEU A 228 0.28 9.43 -24.93
N ASP A 229 1.07 10.29 -25.57
CA ASP A 229 2.18 9.89 -26.43
C ASP A 229 3.28 9.20 -25.60
N GLU A 230 3.61 9.74 -24.42
CA GLU A 230 4.54 9.12 -23.46
C GLU A 230 4.02 7.75 -22.98
N LEU A 231 2.74 7.65 -22.61
CA LEU A 231 2.08 6.39 -22.25
C LEU A 231 2.11 5.38 -23.40
N SER A 232 1.83 5.82 -24.63
CA SER A 232 1.88 4.97 -25.82
C SER A 232 3.28 4.42 -26.06
N ASN A 233 4.31 5.27 -25.93
CA ASN A 233 5.70 4.84 -26.07
C ASN A 233 6.10 3.82 -25.00
N LEU A 234 5.65 4.04 -23.75
CA LEU A 234 5.90 3.11 -22.66
C LEU A 234 5.22 1.75 -22.88
N ILE A 235 3.93 1.75 -23.23
CA ILE A 235 3.17 0.52 -23.50
C ILE A 235 3.79 -0.29 -24.65
N ARG A 236 4.27 0.37 -25.71
CA ARG A 236 4.98 -0.30 -26.81
C ARG A 236 6.21 -1.10 -26.37
N THR A 237 6.82 -0.76 -25.22
CA THR A 237 7.99 -1.50 -24.70
C THR A 237 7.63 -2.86 -24.07
N PHE A 238 6.34 -3.12 -23.85
CA PHE A 238 5.83 -4.35 -23.23
C PHE A 238 5.27 -5.38 -24.23
N ASP A 239 5.44 -5.16 -25.53
CA ASP A 239 5.07 -6.13 -26.58
C ASP A 239 3.61 -6.61 -26.52
N THR A 240 2.68 -5.72 -26.16
CA THR A 240 1.24 -6.03 -26.06
C THR A 240 0.50 -6.01 -27.40
N GLY A 241 1.17 -5.57 -28.47
CA GLY A 241 0.54 -5.27 -29.77
C GLY A 241 -0.07 -3.86 -29.85
N ILE A 242 -0.19 -3.15 -28.73
CA ILE A 242 -0.73 -1.78 -28.70
C ILE A 242 0.28 -0.81 -29.31
N THR A 243 -0.16 -0.12 -30.35
CA THR A 243 0.61 0.92 -31.03
C THR A 243 0.24 2.31 -30.54
N GLU A 244 -0.99 2.59 -30.09
CA GLU A 244 -1.37 3.94 -29.65
C GLU A 244 -2.41 3.86 -28.54
N VAL A 245 -2.26 4.71 -27.52
CA VAL A 245 -3.23 4.89 -26.44
C VAL A 245 -3.92 6.23 -26.64
N LEU A 246 -5.22 6.18 -26.87
CA LEU A 246 -6.08 7.32 -27.14
C LEU A 246 -7.18 7.42 -26.10
N THR A 247 -7.86 8.56 -26.09
CA THR A 247 -9.08 8.75 -25.30
C THR A 247 -10.21 9.29 -26.16
N LYS A 248 -11.42 8.81 -25.93
CA LYS A 248 -12.66 9.37 -26.52
C LYS A 248 -13.55 9.95 -25.43
N ASN A 249 -14.23 11.05 -25.73
CA ASN A 249 -15.22 11.64 -24.84
C ASN A 249 -16.49 10.79 -24.84
N ILE A 250 -17.13 10.65 -23.68
CA ILE A 250 -18.44 9.99 -23.53
C ILE A 250 -19.40 10.91 -22.78
N THR A 251 -20.70 10.65 -22.96
CA THR A 251 -21.79 11.36 -22.29
C THR A 251 -22.08 10.76 -20.91
N MET A 252 -22.79 11.51 -20.06
CA MET A 252 -23.30 10.99 -18.78
C MET A 252 -24.24 9.78 -18.95
N ASP A 253 -25.01 9.74 -20.04
CA ASP A 253 -25.91 8.62 -20.33
C ASP A 253 -25.15 7.35 -20.70
N GLU A 254 -24.03 7.48 -21.42
CA GLU A 254 -23.12 6.36 -21.67
C GLU A 254 -22.43 5.93 -20.38
N LEU A 255 -21.97 6.88 -19.56
CA LEU A 255 -21.38 6.58 -18.25
C LEU A 255 -22.32 5.75 -17.37
N ASN A 256 -23.60 6.12 -17.28
CA ASN A 256 -24.61 5.41 -16.49
C ASN A 256 -24.88 3.97 -16.96
N LYS A 257 -24.56 3.64 -18.21
CA LYS A 257 -24.64 2.25 -18.72
C LYS A 257 -23.40 1.43 -18.36
N ILE A 258 -22.28 2.10 -18.12
CA ILE A 258 -20.99 1.48 -17.85
C ILE A 258 -20.80 1.26 -16.35
N ILE A 259 -21.12 2.24 -15.51
CA ILE A 259 -20.97 2.12 -14.04
C ILE A 259 -22.26 1.59 -13.38
N PRO A 260 -22.20 0.52 -12.56
CA PRO A 260 -23.29 0.16 -11.65
C PRO A 260 -23.67 1.31 -10.70
N VAL A 261 -24.96 1.47 -10.41
CA VAL A 261 -25.49 2.61 -9.63
C VAL A 261 -24.88 2.70 -8.23
N GLU A 262 -24.53 1.56 -7.64
CA GLU A 262 -23.89 1.47 -6.32
C GLU A 262 -22.49 2.10 -6.32
N LEU A 263 -21.69 1.85 -7.37
CA LEU A 263 -20.34 2.39 -7.54
C LEU A 263 -20.34 3.88 -7.89
N PHE A 264 -21.38 4.35 -8.60
CA PHE A 264 -21.52 5.76 -8.96
C PHE A 264 -21.58 6.67 -7.72
N LYS A 265 -22.22 6.21 -6.63
CA LYS A 265 -22.28 6.97 -5.38
C LYS A 265 -20.91 7.17 -4.75
N ASP A 266 -20.06 6.14 -4.76
CA ASP A 266 -18.71 6.20 -4.19
C ASP A 266 -17.80 7.11 -5.03
N VAL A 267 -17.91 7.03 -6.36
CA VAL A 267 -17.23 7.91 -7.32
C VAL A 267 -17.61 9.39 -7.08
N VAL A 268 -18.92 9.68 -7.00
CA VAL A 268 -19.41 11.04 -6.76
C VAL A 268 -19.01 11.55 -5.38
N ASN A 269 -19.09 10.72 -4.33
CA ASN A 269 -18.68 11.09 -2.99
C ASN A 269 -17.18 11.39 -2.92
N HIS A 270 -16.34 10.62 -3.62
CA HIS A 270 -14.91 10.87 -3.71
C HIS A 270 -14.62 12.19 -4.43
N LEU A 271 -15.28 12.43 -5.57
CA LEU A 271 -15.17 13.69 -6.30
C LEU A 271 -15.57 14.87 -5.40
N GLN A 272 -16.74 14.80 -4.74
CA GLN A 272 -17.26 15.84 -3.83
C GLN A 272 -16.30 16.16 -2.69
N LYS A 273 -15.69 15.13 -2.06
CA LYS A 273 -14.68 15.32 -1.02
C LYS A 273 -13.40 15.99 -1.54
N GLN A 274 -12.99 15.70 -2.77
CA GLN A 274 -11.86 16.39 -3.39
C GLN A 274 -12.18 17.86 -3.69
N ILE A 275 -13.39 18.17 -4.17
CA ILE A 275 -13.84 19.55 -4.42
C ILE A 275 -13.80 20.38 -3.14
N GLN A 276 -14.23 19.80 -2.01
CA GLN A 276 -14.26 20.50 -0.72
C GLN A 276 -12.86 20.76 -0.13
N ASN A 277 -11.84 20.02 -0.57
CA ASN A 277 -10.49 20.05 0.00
C ASN A 277 -9.44 20.66 -0.94
N SER A 278 -9.81 21.10 -2.15
CA SER A 278 -8.88 21.68 -3.12
C SER A 278 -9.03 23.20 -3.22
N ASP A 279 -7.94 23.95 -2.99
CA ASP A 279 -7.85 25.39 -3.32
C ASP A 279 -7.91 25.65 -4.85
N THR A 280 -7.77 24.59 -5.65
CA THR A 280 -7.90 24.64 -7.11
C THR A 280 -9.33 24.33 -7.53
N ASN A 281 -9.93 25.18 -8.38
CA ASN A 281 -11.20 24.91 -9.05
C ASN A 281 -11.17 23.69 -10.02
N LYS A 282 -10.13 22.85 -9.99
CA LYS A 282 -9.98 21.67 -10.88
C LYS A 282 -10.09 20.41 -10.05
N VAL A 283 -10.99 19.53 -10.45
CA VAL A 283 -11.20 18.21 -9.83
C VAL A 283 -11.06 17.17 -10.92
N GLN A 284 -10.27 16.14 -10.64
CA GLN A 284 -9.95 15.13 -11.63
C GLN A 284 -9.71 13.79 -10.96
N ALA A 285 -10.32 12.75 -11.51
CA ALA A 285 -10.14 11.40 -11.02
C ALA A 285 -10.44 10.40 -12.14
N SER A 286 -9.83 9.24 -12.03
CA SER A 286 -9.93 8.17 -13.00
C SER A 286 -10.09 6.85 -12.26
N TRP A 287 -10.92 5.97 -12.81
CA TRP A 287 -11.28 4.70 -12.21
C TRP A 287 -11.18 3.60 -13.26
N ARG A 288 -10.69 2.45 -12.80
CA ARG A 288 -10.79 1.17 -13.50
C ARG A 288 -11.64 0.25 -12.66
N PHE A 289 -12.68 -0.30 -13.26
CA PHE A 289 -13.50 -1.32 -12.62
C PHE A 289 -13.96 -2.31 -13.71
N ASN A 290 -13.81 -3.60 -13.42
CA ASN A 290 -14.09 -4.68 -14.38
C ASN A 290 -13.40 -4.43 -15.74
N ASP A 291 -14.20 -4.19 -16.78
CA ASP A 291 -13.79 -3.99 -18.16
C ASP A 291 -13.89 -2.53 -18.61
N SER A 292 -13.86 -1.59 -17.67
CA SER A 292 -14.12 -0.18 -17.96
C SER A 292 -13.07 0.73 -17.35
N PHE A 293 -12.60 1.67 -18.18
CA PHE A 293 -11.80 2.80 -17.75
C PHE A 293 -12.62 4.06 -17.94
N ILE A 294 -12.76 4.84 -16.86
CA ILE A 294 -13.42 6.14 -16.92
C ILE A 294 -12.52 7.16 -16.26
N SER A 295 -12.39 8.29 -16.92
CA SER A 295 -11.74 9.47 -16.37
C SER A 295 -12.71 10.64 -16.39
N VAL A 296 -12.81 11.36 -15.28
CA VAL A 296 -13.66 12.55 -15.13
C VAL A 296 -12.80 13.74 -14.74
N ARG A 297 -13.00 14.86 -15.45
CA ARG A 297 -12.34 16.14 -15.17
C ARG A 297 -13.38 17.24 -15.13
N LYS A 298 -13.36 18.05 -14.08
CA LYS A 298 -14.20 19.24 -13.94
C LYS A 298 -13.33 20.45 -13.62
N ILE A 299 -13.55 21.55 -14.33
CA ILE A 299 -12.84 22.82 -14.12
C ILE A 299 -13.87 23.91 -13.83
N GLY A 300 -13.80 24.50 -12.65
CA GLY A 300 -14.74 25.50 -12.15
C GLY A 300 -16.18 24.99 -12.17
N ASN A 301 -17.05 25.81 -12.78
CA ASN A 301 -18.47 25.51 -12.95
C ASN A 301 -18.80 24.88 -14.32
N GLU A 302 -17.79 24.46 -15.09
CA GLU A 302 -18.02 23.79 -16.37
C GLU A 302 -18.65 22.39 -16.16
N GLU A 303 -19.35 21.92 -17.20
CA GLU A 303 -19.82 20.54 -17.25
C GLU A 303 -18.61 19.57 -17.20
N PRO A 304 -18.74 18.42 -16.51
CA PRO A 304 -17.65 17.48 -16.38
C PRO A 304 -17.31 16.86 -17.74
N GLU A 305 -16.02 16.85 -18.07
CA GLU A 305 -15.50 16.13 -19.22
C GLU A 305 -15.18 14.68 -18.83
N ILE A 306 -15.85 13.74 -19.51
CA ILE A 306 -15.75 12.31 -19.23
C ILE A 306 -15.08 11.63 -20.41
N ARG A 307 -14.03 10.85 -20.14
CA ARG A 307 -13.24 10.13 -21.14
C ARG A 307 -13.12 8.64 -20.83
N THR A 308 -13.07 7.84 -21.88
CA THR A 308 -12.67 6.43 -21.82
C THR A 308 -11.44 6.19 -22.71
N LEU A 309 -10.75 5.07 -22.51
CA LEU A 309 -9.58 4.66 -23.29
C LEU A 309 -9.99 3.98 -24.59
N VAL A 310 -9.23 4.27 -25.64
CA VAL A 310 -9.25 3.57 -26.93
C VAL A 310 -7.82 3.12 -27.22
N LEU A 311 -7.65 1.84 -27.52
CA LEU A 311 -6.35 1.21 -27.70
C LEU A 311 -6.21 0.77 -29.15
N LYS A 312 -5.20 1.29 -29.84
CA LYS A 312 -4.92 0.89 -31.23
C LYS A 312 -3.98 -0.28 -31.27
N HIS A 313 -4.35 -1.28 -32.06
CA HIS A 313 -3.49 -2.38 -32.47
C HIS A 313 -3.28 -2.27 -33.98
N GLY A 314 -2.19 -1.62 -34.38
CA GLY A 314 -1.95 -1.29 -35.79
C GLY A 314 -3.02 -0.32 -36.31
N ASN A 315 -3.95 -0.83 -37.13
CA ASN A 315 -5.03 -0.05 -37.77
C ASN A 315 -6.42 -0.29 -37.15
N SER A 316 -6.51 -1.11 -36.10
CA SER A 316 -7.77 -1.46 -35.44
C SER A 316 -7.86 -0.80 -34.07
N ASP A 317 -9.03 -0.26 -33.74
CA ASP A 317 -9.31 0.39 -32.47
C ASP A 317 -10.11 -0.60 -31.59
N PHE A 318 -9.70 -0.72 -30.32
CA PHE A 318 -10.35 -1.55 -29.32
C PHE A 318 -10.71 -0.72 -28.10
N ASP A 319 -11.85 -1.01 -27.49
CA ASP A 319 -12.21 -0.45 -26.20
C ASP A 319 -11.44 -1.17 -25.07
N TYR A 320 -11.17 -0.47 -23.96
CA TYR A 320 -10.40 -1.02 -22.82
C TYR A 320 -10.92 -2.38 -22.33
N GLY A 321 -12.23 -2.60 -22.40
CA GLY A 321 -12.86 -3.85 -21.98
C GLY A 321 -12.59 -5.05 -22.87
N GLU A 322 -12.26 -4.83 -24.13
CA GLU A 322 -11.96 -5.89 -25.11
C GLU A 322 -10.53 -6.44 -24.96
N GLU A 323 -9.69 -5.75 -24.19
CA GLU A 323 -8.32 -6.17 -23.95
C GLU A 323 -8.21 -7.41 -23.06
N SER A 324 -7.08 -8.10 -23.22
CA SER A 324 -6.71 -9.21 -22.35
C SER A 324 -6.49 -8.76 -20.90
N ASP A 325 -6.70 -9.67 -19.95
CA ASP A 325 -6.43 -9.44 -18.53
C ASP A 325 -4.98 -9.00 -18.28
N GLY A 326 -4.02 -9.53 -19.05
CA GLY A 326 -2.61 -9.14 -18.95
C GLY A 326 -2.37 -7.69 -19.39
N THR A 327 -3.02 -7.26 -20.48
CA THR A 327 -2.98 -5.85 -20.91
C THR A 327 -3.61 -4.95 -19.85
N LYS A 328 -4.81 -5.29 -19.35
CA LYS A 328 -5.51 -4.52 -18.30
C LYS A 328 -4.63 -4.38 -17.06
N ARG A 329 -4.00 -5.48 -16.61
CA ARG A 329 -3.04 -5.46 -15.50
C ARG A 329 -1.85 -4.54 -15.77
N LEU A 330 -1.30 -4.55 -16.98
CA LEU A 330 -0.19 -3.67 -17.33
C LEU A 330 -0.57 -2.20 -17.16
N PHE A 331 -1.79 -1.79 -17.56
CA PHE A 331 -2.27 -0.43 -17.35
C PHE A 331 -2.36 -0.03 -15.87
N ASP A 332 -2.73 -0.97 -14.97
CA ASP A 332 -2.69 -0.71 -13.52
C ASP A 332 -1.28 -0.43 -13.01
N LEU A 333 -0.28 -1.11 -13.57
CA LEU A 333 1.12 -0.97 -13.16
C LEU A 333 1.81 0.23 -13.83
N VAL A 334 1.46 0.56 -15.06
CA VAL A 334 2.09 1.65 -15.81
C VAL A 334 1.85 3.00 -15.15
N ASP A 335 0.71 3.21 -14.50
CA ASP A 335 0.47 4.42 -13.71
C ASP A 335 1.51 4.63 -12.60
N ILE A 336 2.10 3.55 -12.09
CA ILE A 336 3.18 3.61 -11.09
C ILE A 336 4.46 4.14 -11.71
N LEU A 337 4.78 3.72 -12.95
CA LEU A 337 6.02 4.12 -13.64
C LEU A 337 6.09 5.62 -13.92
N ILE A 338 4.93 6.24 -14.10
CA ILE A 338 4.73 7.65 -14.46
C ILE A 338 4.21 8.49 -13.29
N SER A 339 3.99 7.88 -12.12
CA SER A 339 3.59 8.57 -10.91
C SER A 339 4.83 9.11 -10.21
N HIS A 340 5.02 10.42 -10.29
CA HIS A 340 6.08 11.11 -9.58
C HIS A 340 5.55 11.68 -8.26
N GLY A 341 6.27 11.46 -7.17
CA GLY A 341 5.93 11.97 -5.86
C GLY A 341 7.09 11.85 -4.89
N ASP A 342 7.31 12.88 -4.07
CA ASP A 342 8.29 12.75 -2.99
C ASP A 342 7.67 11.87 -1.89
N ASP A 343 8.46 10.90 -1.47
CA ASP A 343 8.22 10.06 -0.31
C ASP A 343 7.01 9.12 -0.37
N VAL A 344 6.84 8.37 -1.47
CA VAL A 344 5.71 7.45 -1.71
C VAL A 344 6.14 5.99 -1.54
N ILE A 345 5.24 5.13 -1.04
CA ILE A 345 5.38 3.68 -1.11
C ILE A 345 4.21 3.04 -1.86
N PHE A 346 4.52 2.27 -2.89
CA PHE A 346 3.59 1.40 -3.57
C PHE A 346 3.58 0.02 -2.91
N VAL A 347 2.40 -0.45 -2.52
CA VAL A 347 2.13 -1.71 -1.83
C VAL A 347 1.23 -2.55 -2.72
N ILE A 348 1.78 -3.60 -3.35
CA ILE A 348 1.10 -4.34 -4.43
C ILE A 348 0.95 -5.81 -4.07
N ASP A 349 -0.26 -6.35 -4.18
CA ASP A 349 -0.48 -7.80 -4.08
C ASP A 349 -0.36 -8.44 -5.48
N GLU A 350 0.36 -9.57 -5.55
CA GLU A 350 0.58 -10.39 -6.75
C GLU A 350 0.99 -9.54 -7.97
N LEU A 351 2.17 -8.91 -7.90
CA LEU A 351 2.65 -8.01 -8.96
C LEU A 351 2.54 -8.64 -10.36
N GLU A 352 2.94 -9.91 -10.47
CA GLU A 352 3.00 -10.69 -11.71
C GLU A 352 1.64 -11.15 -12.25
N ARG A 353 0.54 -10.95 -11.51
CA ARG A 353 -0.76 -11.56 -11.85
C ARG A 353 -1.12 -11.29 -13.32
N SER A 354 -1.40 -12.35 -14.08
CA SER A 354 -1.76 -12.26 -15.52
C SER A 354 -0.65 -11.70 -16.44
N LEU A 355 0.57 -11.48 -15.94
CA LEU A 355 1.72 -11.03 -16.73
C LEU A 355 2.69 -12.18 -16.99
N HIS A 356 3.28 -12.18 -18.18
CA HIS A 356 4.39 -13.06 -18.47
C HIS A 356 5.63 -12.64 -17.64
N PRO A 357 6.44 -13.58 -17.11
CA PRO A 357 7.55 -13.24 -16.21
C PRO A 357 8.56 -12.21 -16.77
N LYS A 358 8.79 -12.23 -18.09
CA LYS A 358 9.64 -11.23 -18.77
C LYS A 358 9.06 -9.81 -18.76
N LEU A 359 7.74 -9.67 -18.78
CA LEU A 359 7.08 -8.36 -18.65
C LEU A 359 7.22 -7.84 -17.22
N THR A 360 7.09 -8.71 -16.21
CA THR A 360 7.33 -8.36 -14.81
C THR A 360 8.77 -7.91 -14.58
N GLU A 361 9.76 -8.64 -15.13
CA GLU A 361 11.18 -8.24 -15.09
C GLU A 361 11.38 -6.86 -15.75
N ARG A 362 10.84 -6.66 -16.96
CA ARG A 362 10.95 -5.39 -17.67
C ARG A 362 10.30 -4.22 -16.92
N PHE A 363 9.13 -4.46 -16.32
CA PHE A 363 8.44 -3.48 -15.48
C PHE A 363 9.32 -3.05 -14.30
N LEU A 364 9.92 -4.02 -13.58
CA LEU A 364 10.78 -3.74 -12.43
C LEU A 364 12.02 -2.94 -12.81
N GLU A 365 12.65 -3.26 -13.95
CA GLU A 365 13.77 -2.47 -14.47
C GLU A 365 13.37 -1.02 -14.74
N LEU A 366 12.27 -0.81 -15.46
CA LEU A 366 11.75 0.52 -15.77
C LEU A 366 11.35 1.29 -14.51
N PHE A 367 10.75 0.62 -13.52
CA PHE A 367 10.38 1.23 -12.24
C PHE A 367 11.61 1.72 -11.48
N MET A 368 12.66 0.91 -11.42
CA MET A 368 13.91 1.27 -10.75
C MET A 368 14.64 2.41 -11.47
N GLU A 369 14.56 2.44 -12.81
CA GLU A 369 15.14 3.51 -13.63
C GLU A 369 14.37 4.83 -13.47
N SER A 370 13.03 4.81 -13.59
CA SER A 370 12.20 6.02 -13.55
C SER A 370 12.23 6.71 -12.18
N HIS A 371 12.38 5.94 -11.10
CA HIS A 371 12.38 6.47 -9.73
C HIS A 371 13.77 6.49 -9.06
N ALA A 372 14.86 6.32 -9.83
CA ALA A 372 16.22 6.18 -9.29
C ALA A 372 16.64 7.32 -8.34
N ASN A 373 16.14 8.54 -8.59
CA ASN A 373 16.48 9.76 -7.85
C ASN A 373 15.37 10.27 -6.93
N GLU A 374 14.27 9.54 -6.79
CA GLU A 374 13.13 9.95 -5.98
C GLU A 374 13.10 9.18 -4.65
N LYS A 375 12.26 9.56 -3.69
CA LYS A 375 12.04 8.77 -2.47
C LYS A 375 10.84 7.83 -2.64
N VAL A 376 10.86 7.02 -3.70
CA VAL A 376 9.80 6.05 -3.96
C VAL A 376 10.23 4.66 -3.50
N GLN A 377 9.32 3.94 -2.84
CA GLN A 377 9.47 2.55 -2.43
C GLN A 377 8.45 1.65 -3.13
N LEU A 378 8.85 0.40 -3.35
CA LEU A 378 7.99 -0.66 -3.86
C LEU A 378 8.03 -1.87 -2.93
N LEU A 379 6.89 -2.20 -2.34
CA LEU A 379 6.68 -3.43 -1.57
C LEU A 379 5.64 -4.26 -2.31
N PHE A 380 6.00 -5.49 -2.68
CA PHE A 380 5.05 -6.35 -3.39
C PHE A 380 5.16 -7.82 -3.02
N THR A 381 4.08 -8.56 -3.23
CA THR A 381 4.06 -10.02 -3.12
C THR A 381 4.16 -10.66 -4.49
N THR A 382 4.77 -11.83 -4.55
CA THR A 382 4.89 -12.60 -5.79
C THR A 382 5.07 -14.09 -5.52
N HIS A 383 4.70 -14.90 -6.51
CA HIS A 383 5.03 -16.31 -6.62
C HIS A 383 6.09 -16.60 -7.69
N GLU A 384 6.47 -15.58 -8.47
CA GLU A 384 7.30 -15.73 -9.66
C GLU A 384 8.78 -15.91 -9.32
N ASP A 385 9.30 -17.14 -9.42
CA ASP A 385 10.68 -17.44 -9.07
C ASP A 385 11.69 -16.86 -10.07
N THR A 386 11.29 -16.60 -11.33
CA THR A 386 12.21 -16.08 -12.35
C THR A 386 12.76 -14.70 -12.01
N ILE A 387 11.98 -13.87 -11.29
CA ILE A 387 12.41 -12.53 -10.86
C ILE A 387 13.20 -12.58 -9.54
N MET A 388 13.36 -13.75 -8.91
CA MET A 388 14.23 -13.93 -7.74
C MET A 388 15.70 -13.96 -8.18
N SER A 389 16.19 -12.80 -8.60
CA SER A 389 17.53 -12.62 -9.17
C SER A 389 18.32 -11.54 -8.45
N GLN A 390 19.62 -11.77 -8.28
CA GLN A 390 20.56 -10.76 -7.78
C GLN A 390 20.78 -9.63 -8.78
N SER A 391 20.42 -9.82 -10.07
CA SER A 391 20.41 -8.73 -11.06
C SER A 391 19.32 -7.71 -10.78
N LEU A 392 18.21 -8.14 -10.17
CA LEU A 392 17.08 -7.28 -9.81
C LEU A 392 17.21 -6.81 -8.36
N PHE A 393 17.35 -7.72 -7.40
CA PHE A 393 17.20 -7.38 -5.98
C PHE A 393 18.47 -7.62 -5.16
N ARG A 394 18.63 -6.82 -4.11
CA ARG A 394 19.53 -7.15 -3.00
C ARG A 394 18.92 -8.25 -2.16
N ARG A 395 19.76 -9.00 -1.44
CA ARG A 395 19.30 -10.09 -0.58
C ARG A 395 18.44 -9.63 0.59
N ASP A 396 18.68 -8.44 1.12
CA ASP A 396 17.86 -7.84 2.20
C ASP A 396 16.54 -7.23 1.68
N GLU A 397 16.35 -7.13 0.36
CA GLU A 397 15.06 -6.79 -0.26
C GLU A 397 14.18 -8.04 -0.48
N ILE A 398 14.72 -9.24 -0.33
CA ILE A 398 13.97 -10.50 -0.52
C ILE A 398 13.47 -10.99 0.83
N TRP A 399 12.15 -11.11 0.95
CA TRP A 399 11.43 -11.58 2.12
C TRP A 399 10.63 -12.84 1.80
N PHE A 400 10.40 -13.65 2.82
CA PHE A 400 9.58 -14.86 2.76
C PHE A 400 8.46 -14.79 3.78
N VAL A 401 7.29 -15.32 3.39
CA VAL A 401 6.20 -15.64 4.31
C VAL A 401 5.94 -17.13 4.24
N GLU A 402 6.08 -17.78 5.38
CA GLU A 402 5.89 -19.23 5.53
C GLU A 402 4.80 -19.52 6.54
N ARG A 403 4.02 -20.56 6.29
CA ARG A 403 3.03 -21.06 7.25
C ARG A 403 3.68 -22.14 8.12
N ASP A 404 3.62 -21.95 9.42
CA ASP A 404 4.11 -22.92 10.40
C ASP A 404 3.13 -24.09 10.63
N ASN A 405 3.51 -25.01 11.51
CA ASN A 405 2.71 -26.20 11.83
C ASN A 405 1.39 -25.88 12.54
N ASN A 406 1.25 -24.67 13.11
CA ASN A 406 0.03 -24.19 13.75
C ASN A 406 -0.86 -23.40 12.78
N ASN A 407 -0.53 -23.42 11.48
CA ASN A 407 -1.15 -22.59 10.45
C ASN A 407 -0.98 -21.08 10.65
N ALA A 408 0.02 -20.65 11.43
CA ALA A 408 0.36 -19.25 11.60
C ALA A 408 1.47 -18.84 10.61
N SER A 409 1.42 -17.61 10.12
CA SER A 409 2.40 -17.06 9.19
C SER A 409 3.61 -16.51 9.93
N LYS A 410 4.80 -16.72 9.36
CA LYS A 410 6.08 -16.18 9.82
C LYS A 410 6.74 -15.39 8.71
N ILE A 411 7.29 -14.22 9.04
CA ILE A 411 7.97 -13.33 8.10
C ILE A 411 9.48 -13.38 8.38
N TYR A 412 10.30 -13.56 7.35
CA TYR A 412 11.76 -13.47 7.49
C TYR A 412 12.46 -13.08 6.18
N SER A 413 13.59 -12.39 6.31
CA SER A 413 14.42 -11.98 5.16
C SER A 413 15.39 -13.08 4.72
N LEU A 414 15.72 -13.09 3.43
CA LEU A 414 16.81 -13.89 2.87
C LEU A 414 18.18 -13.56 3.48
N ASP A 415 18.38 -12.35 4.04
CA ASP A 415 19.63 -11.95 4.72
C ASP A 415 19.90 -12.81 5.98
N ARG A 416 18.89 -13.48 6.53
CA ARG A 416 19.05 -14.45 7.63
C ARG A 416 19.94 -15.65 7.24
N PHE A 417 19.97 -16.01 5.96
CA PHE A 417 20.64 -17.23 5.49
C PHE A 417 22.12 -16.96 5.17
N LYS A 418 23.02 -17.67 5.84
CA LYS A 418 24.48 -17.62 5.59
C LYS A 418 24.88 -18.45 4.35
N GLN A 419 24.43 -18.08 3.16
CA GLN A 419 24.87 -18.71 1.90
C GLN A 419 25.82 -17.81 1.11
N ARG A 420 26.74 -18.46 0.37
CA ARG A 420 27.67 -17.81 -0.57
C ARG A 420 26.88 -17.16 -1.72
N TYR A 421 27.41 -16.03 -2.22
CA TYR A 421 26.78 -15.17 -3.24
C TYR A 421 26.66 -15.83 -4.63
N ASP A 422 27.37 -16.95 -4.86
CA ASP A 422 27.54 -17.63 -6.15
C ASP A 422 26.37 -18.55 -6.57
N LYS A 423 25.32 -18.66 -5.75
CA LYS A 423 24.15 -19.50 -6.07
C LYS A 423 23.03 -18.71 -6.75
N VAL A 424 22.50 -19.29 -7.82
CA VAL A 424 21.23 -18.87 -8.42
C VAL A 424 20.13 -18.96 -7.35
N LEU A 425 19.60 -17.80 -6.94
CA LEU A 425 18.69 -17.70 -5.79
C LEU A 425 17.39 -18.46 -6.03
N SER A 426 16.77 -18.29 -7.20
CA SER A 426 15.55 -19.00 -7.61
C SER A 426 15.69 -20.52 -7.49
N LYS A 427 16.79 -21.09 -8.02
CA LYS A 427 17.07 -22.53 -7.90
C LYS A 427 17.18 -22.99 -6.45
N ALA A 428 17.88 -22.23 -5.59
CA ALA A 428 17.99 -22.57 -4.18
C ALA A 428 16.64 -22.48 -3.45
N TYR A 429 15.77 -21.55 -3.84
CA TYR A 429 14.40 -21.44 -3.34
C TYR A 429 13.55 -22.64 -3.75
N LEU A 430 13.56 -23.02 -5.04
CA LEU A 430 12.82 -24.19 -5.56
C LEU A 430 13.30 -25.52 -4.95
N GLU A 431 14.59 -25.62 -4.59
CA GLU A 431 15.15 -26.74 -3.81
C GLU A 431 14.72 -26.73 -2.33
N GLY A 432 13.93 -25.75 -1.89
CA GLY A 432 13.41 -25.63 -0.52
C GLY A 432 14.39 -25.10 0.50
N ARG A 433 15.55 -24.57 0.09
CA ARG A 433 16.61 -24.15 1.03
C ARG A 433 16.26 -22.96 1.91
N TYR A 434 15.29 -22.16 1.47
CA TYR A 434 14.82 -20.99 2.21
C TYR A 434 13.47 -21.21 2.88
N GLY A 435 12.91 -22.43 2.81
CA GLY A 435 11.53 -22.68 3.23
C GLY A 435 10.52 -22.00 2.31
N ALA A 436 9.33 -21.76 2.84
CA ALA A 436 8.26 -21.00 2.18
C ALA A 436 7.80 -21.56 0.80
N ILE A 437 8.05 -22.83 0.51
CA ILE A 437 7.57 -23.53 -0.69
C ILE A 437 6.42 -24.51 -0.36
N PRO A 438 5.55 -24.85 -1.33
CA PRO A 438 4.52 -25.86 -1.12
C PRO A 438 5.12 -27.23 -0.79
N VAL A 439 4.54 -27.92 0.21
CA VAL A 439 4.87 -29.31 0.53
C VAL A 439 3.69 -30.20 0.14
N PHE A 440 3.86 -30.99 -0.91
CA PHE A 440 2.81 -31.85 -1.43
C PHE A 440 2.70 -33.16 -0.65
N LYS A 441 1.47 -33.56 -0.32
CA LYS A 441 1.16 -34.89 0.23
C LYS A 441 0.71 -35.81 -0.90
N LYS A 442 1.05 -37.10 -0.80
CA LYS A 442 0.59 -38.10 -1.77
C LYS A 442 -0.93 -38.24 -1.66
N PHE A 443 -1.62 -38.12 -2.78
CA PHE A 443 -3.03 -38.45 -2.91
C PHE A 443 -3.17 -39.88 -3.44
N THR A 444 -4.13 -40.63 -2.91
CA THR A 444 -4.45 -41.98 -3.38
C THR A 444 -5.89 -41.98 -3.87
N PHE A 445 -6.10 -42.27 -5.15
CA PHE A 445 -7.43 -42.47 -5.70
C PHE A 445 -8.01 -43.79 -5.15
N SER A 446 -9.25 -43.77 -4.67
CA SER A 446 -9.97 -45.01 -4.35
C SER A 446 -10.18 -45.78 -5.65
N GLN A 447 -9.62 -46.99 -5.75
CA GLN A 447 -10.00 -47.90 -6.81
C GLN A 447 -11.35 -48.51 -6.42
N GLU A 448 -12.38 -48.28 -7.23
CA GLU A 448 -13.61 -49.07 -7.13
C GLU A 448 -13.23 -50.52 -7.45
N GLU A 449 -13.46 -51.42 -6.50
CA GLU A 449 -13.41 -52.86 -6.75
C GLU A 449 -14.45 -53.19 -7.82
N LYS A 450 -14.00 -53.54 -9.02
CA LYS A 450 -14.84 -53.91 -10.17
C LYS A 450 -15.52 -55.25 -9.99
#